data_AF-A0A9E2XLS5-F1
#
_entry.id   AF-A0A9E2XLS5-F1
#
_cell.length_a   1.000
_cell.length_b   1.000
_cell.length_c   1.000
_cell.angle_alpha   90.00
_cell.angle_beta   90.00
_cell.angle_gamma   90.00
#
_symmetry.space_group_name_H-M   'P 1'
#
loop_
_entity.id
_entity.type
_entity.pdbx_description
1 polymer ?
#
loop_
_entity_poly.entity_id
_entity_poly.type
_entity_poly.pdbx_seq_one_letter_code
_entity_poly.pdbx_strand_id
1 'polypeptide(L)'
;GLGLRDIPPCVTFFAPVSVDSDGRFEWDGARKRAGDFVDVRAEMDLLLVLSNCAHPIDPARPAASGPITLVRHRVPSAAADDPCRTASPEIARAFQFTDRLST
;
A
#
# COMPACT_ATOMS: atom_id res chain seq x y z
N GLY A 1 24.11 -1.13 -6.39
CA GLY A 1 22.77 -0.54 -6.59
C GLY A 1 21.72 -1.63 -6.58
N LEU A 2 20.45 -1.27 -6.46
CA LEU A 2 19.31 -2.20 -6.55
C LEU A 2 19.05 -2.61 -8.01
N GLY A 3 18.53 -3.81 -8.23
CA GLY A 3 18.13 -4.33 -9.55
C GLY A 3 16.82 -5.12 -9.51
N LEU A 4 16.51 -5.83 -10.61
CA LEU A 4 15.23 -6.54 -10.78
C LEU A 4 14.93 -7.56 -9.67
N ARG A 5 15.97 -8.21 -9.12
CA ARG A 5 15.85 -9.18 -8.04
C ARG A 5 15.42 -8.57 -6.70
N ASP A 6 15.58 -7.26 -6.56
CA ASP A 6 15.30 -6.52 -5.33
C ASP A 6 13.90 -5.87 -5.37
N ILE A 7 13.09 -6.15 -6.40
CA ILE A 7 11.71 -5.67 -6.50
C ILE A 7 10.80 -6.68 -5.79
N PRO A 8 10.26 -6.34 -4.60
CA PRO A 8 9.33 -7.21 -3.90
C PRO A 8 7.95 -7.21 -4.59
N PRO A 9 7.03 -8.12 -4.20
CA PRO A 9 5.62 -7.98 -4.52
C PRO A 9 5.10 -6.60 -4.09
N CYS A 10 4.38 -5.93 -4.99
CA CYS A 10 3.78 -4.63 -4.73
C CYS A 10 2.41 -4.78 -4.05
N VAL A 11 2.07 -3.82 -3.19
CA VAL A 11 0.68 -3.61 -2.78
C VAL A 11 -0.03 -2.80 -3.84
N THR A 12 -1.14 -3.31 -4.39
CA THR A 12 -1.92 -2.60 -5.41
C THR A 12 -3.09 -1.87 -4.77
N PHE A 13 -2.92 -0.57 -4.51
CA PHE A 13 -4.01 0.27 -4.02
C PHE A 13 -4.99 0.60 -5.15
N PHE A 14 -6.28 0.71 -4.79
CA PHE A 14 -7.39 1.15 -5.65
C PHE A 14 -7.67 0.30 -6.91
N ALA A 15 -6.98 -0.82 -7.14
CA ALA A 15 -7.39 -1.80 -8.13
C ALA A 15 -8.51 -2.65 -7.52
N PRO A 16 -9.77 -2.56 -8.00
CA PRO A 16 -10.90 -3.19 -7.34
C PRO A 16 -11.04 -4.67 -7.74
N VAL A 17 -9.97 -5.43 -7.59
CA VAL A 17 -9.94 -6.86 -7.94
C VAL A 17 -10.51 -7.69 -6.80
N SER A 18 -11.50 -8.54 -7.09
CA SER A 18 -11.97 -9.59 -6.18
C SER A 18 -11.65 -10.97 -6.74
N VAL A 19 -11.83 -11.98 -5.90
CA VAL A 19 -11.79 -13.38 -6.28
C VAL A 19 -13.22 -13.94 -6.15
N ASP A 20 -13.73 -14.57 -7.21
CA ASP A 20 -15.04 -15.22 -7.20
C ASP A 20 -15.00 -16.59 -6.47
N SER A 21 -16.12 -17.30 -6.43
CA SER A 21 -16.20 -18.63 -5.80
C SER A 21 -15.37 -19.72 -6.50
N ASP A 22 -15.03 -19.51 -7.77
CA ASP A 22 -14.24 -20.43 -8.59
C ASP A 22 -12.74 -20.10 -8.54
N GLY A 23 -12.35 -19.07 -7.79
CA GLY A 23 -10.96 -18.62 -7.68
C GLY A 23 -10.49 -17.71 -8.83
N ARG A 24 -11.41 -17.20 -9.66
CA ARG A 24 -11.07 -16.28 -10.75
C ARG A 24 -11.03 -14.83 -10.27
N PHE A 25 -10.12 -14.06 -10.86
CA PHE A 25 -10.04 -12.62 -10.61
C PHE A 25 -11.12 -11.88 -11.39
N GLU A 26 -11.83 -10.99 -10.72
CA GLU A 26 -12.88 -10.16 -11.31
C GLU A 26 -12.60 -8.67 -11.05
N TRP A 27 -12.87 -7.85 -12.08
CA TRP A 27 -12.78 -6.40 -11.98
C TRP A 27 -14.13 -5.80 -11.58
N ASP A 28 -14.21 -5.19 -10.40
CA ASP A 28 -15.42 -4.50 -9.93
C ASP A 28 -15.21 -2.99 -9.91
N GLY A 29 -15.43 -2.34 -11.06
CA GLY A 29 -15.22 -0.90 -11.19
C GLY A 29 -16.01 -0.03 -10.19
N ALA A 30 -17.08 -0.55 -9.57
CA ALA A 30 -17.91 0.20 -8.63
C ALA A 30 -17.22 0.41 -7.25
N ARG A 31 -16.17 -0.36 -6.94
CA ARG A 31 -15.40 -0.23 -5.69
C ARG A 31 -14.34 0.87 -5.71
N LYS A 32 -14.13 1.55 -6.85
CA LYS A 32 -13.21 2.68 -6.99
C LYS A 32 -13.98 3.96 -7.24
N ARG A 33 -13.66 5.02 -6.49
CA ARG A 33 -14.28 6.34 -6.61
C ARG A 33 -13.23 7.43 -6.66
N ALA A 34 -13.55 8.52 -7.35
CA ALA A 34 -12.69 9.70 -7.36
C ALA A 34 -12.61 10.27 -5.93
N GLY A 35 -11.39 10.55 -5.47
CA GLY A 35 -11.13 11.03 -4.11
C GLY A 35 -10.85 9.94 -3.08
N ASP A 36 -10.91 8.66 -3.43
CA ASP A 36 -10.40 7.59 -2.57
C ASP A 36 -8.90 7.82 -2.29
N PHE A 37 -8.50 7.64 -1.04
CA PHE A 37 -7.12 7.82 -0.60
C PHE A 37 -6.74 6.77 0.45
N VAL A 38 -5.44 6.60 0.65
CA VAL A 38 -4.87 5.83 1.76
C VAL A 38 -3.76 6.66 2.39
N ASP A 39 -3.70 6.65 3.72
CA ASP A 39 -2.57 7.18 4.47
C ASP A 39 -1.66 6.03 4.88
N VAL A 40 -0.36 6.19 4.60
CA VAL A 40 0.67 5.22 4.98
C VAL A 40 1.68 5.94 5.87
N ARG A 41 1.89 5.43 7.08
CA ARG A 41 2.90 5.95 8.00
C ARG A 41 4.18 5.12 7.90
N ALA A 42 5.28 5.80 7.61
CA ALA A 42 6.61 5.19 7.61
C ALA A 42 7.16 5.16 9.05
N GLU A 43 7.21 3.97 9.66
CA GLU A 43 7.72 3.77 11.03
C GLU A 43 9.23 3.54 11.07
N MET A 44 9.87 3.49 9.90
CA MET A 44 11.31 3.46 9.68
C MET A 44 11.65 4.20 8.39
N ASP A 45 12.94 4.39 8.10
CA ASP A 45 13.38 4.93 6.83
C ASP A 45 13.02 3.98 5.68
N LEU A 46 12.32 4.49 4.66
CA LEU A 46 11.83 3.71 3.52
C LEU A 46 12.25 4.33 2.19
N LEU A 47 12.50 3.47 1.21
CA LEU A 47 12.51 3.84 -0.21
C LEU A 47 11.14 3.47 -0.80
N LEU A 48 10.37 4.48 -1.19
CA LEU A 48 9.05 4.29 -1.80
C LEU A 48 9.15 4.32 -3.33
N VAL A 49 8.58 3.32 -3.98
CA VAL A 49 8.37 3.27 -5.44
C VAL A 49 6.88 3.20 -5.72
N LEU A 50 6.38 4.11 -6.55
CA LEU A 50 4.97 4.17 -6.95
C LEU A 50 4.87 3.99 -8.46
N SER A 51 3.92 3.16 -8.88
CA SER A 51 3.58 2.96 -10.28
C SER A 51 2.10 3.17 -10.48
N ASN A 52 1.74 4.15 -11.32
CA ASN A 52 0.36 4.44 -11.68
C ASN A 52 -0.02 3.75 -13.01
N CYS A 53 0.40 2.50 -13.20
CA CYS A 53 0.04 1.73 -14.38
C CYS A 53 -1.36 1.12 -14.24
N ALA A 54 -2.09 1.07 -15.35
CA ALA A 54 -3.37 0.37 -15.40
C ALA A 54 -3.16 -1.12 -15.05
N HIS A 55 -4.05 -1.66 -14.21
CA HIS A 55 -3.97 -3.05 -13.79
C HIS A 55 -4.16 -3.99 -15.00
N PRO A 56 -3.48 -5.16 -15.07
CA PRO A 56 -3.54 -6.03 -16.25
C PRO A 56 -4.94 -6.48 -16.67
N ILE A 57 -5.86 -6.64 -15.72
CA ILE A 57 -7.26 -7.08 -15.95
C ILE A 57 -8.27 -5.91 -16.04
N ASP A 58 -7.80 -4.66 -16.00
CA ASP A 58 -8.68 -3.50 -16.16
C ASP A 58 -9.28 -3.49 -17.59
N PRO A 59 -10.61 -3.54 -17.76
CA PRO A 59 -11.25 -3.54 -19.07
C PRO A 59 -11.03 -2.23 -19.85
N ALA A 60 -10.62 -1.14 -19.18
CA ALA A 60 -10.32 0.14 -19.83
C ALA A 60 -8.89 0.20 -20.40
N ARG A 61 -8.05 -0.82 -20.20
CA ARG A 61 -6.69 -0.87 -20.76
C ARG A 61 -6.73 -0.79 -22.30
N PRO A 62 -5.86 0.01 -22.96
CA PRO A 62 -4.66 0.68 -22.45
C PRO A 62 -4.84 2.15 -22.05
N ALA A 63 -6.06 2.60 -21.73
CA ALA A 63 -6.26 3.97 -21.27
C ALA A 63 -5.30 4.31 -20.13
N ALA A 64 -4.67 5.49 -20.21
CA ALA A 64 -3.77 5.94 -19.16
C ALA A 64 -4.55 6.05 -17.84
N SER A 65 -3.95 5.58 -16.75
CA SER A 65 -4.52 5.82 -15.43
C SER A 65 -4.58 7.32 -15.16
N GLY A 66 -5.69 7.79 -14.57
CA GLY A 66 -5.82 9.19 -14.17
C GLY A 66 -4.70 9.62 -13.22
N PRO A 67 -4.47 10.94 -13.06
CA PRO A 67 -3.40 11.43 -12.19
C PRO A 67 -3.60 10.97 -10.74
N ILE A 68 -2.48 10.73 -10.05
CA ILE A 68 -2.45 10.49 -8.60
C ILE A 68 -1.78 11.67 -7.90
N THR A 69 -2.21 11.96 -6.68
CA THR A 69 -1.58 12.95 -5.81
C THR A 69 -0.87 12.24 -4.67
N LEU A 70 0.42 12.50 -4.50
CA LEU A 70 1.19 12.06 -3.34
C LEU A 70 1.43 13.26 -2.44
N VAL A 71 1.02 13.14 -1.18
CA VAL A 71 1.30 14.15 -0.15
C VAL A 71 2.19 13.52 0.91
N ARG A 72 3.27 14.23 1.28
CA ARG A 72 4.18 13.80 2.34
C ARG A 72 4.03 14.73 3.54
N HIS A 73 3.67 14.16 4.67
CA HIS A 73 3.66 14.85 5.96
C HIS A 73 4.77 14.34 6.85
N ARG A 74 5.34 15.22 7.67
CA ARG A 74 6.19 14.81 8.78
C ARG A 74 5.32 14.81 10.04
N VAL A 75 5.23 13.65 10.67
CA VAL A 75 4.43 13.44 11.88
C VAL A 75 5.34 12.95 13.01
N PRO A 76 4.96 13.13 14.29
CA PRO A 76 5.66 12.52 15.40
C PRO A 76 5.63 10.98 15.31
N SER A 77 6.56 10.32 16.00
CA SER A 77 6.54 8.86 16.15
C SER A 77 5.23 8.40 16.80
N ALA A 78 4.78 7.21 16.44
CA ALA A 78 3.56 6.60 16.97
C ALA A 78 3.64 6.41 18.49
N ALA A 79 2.64 6.91 19.23
CA ALA A 79 2.50 6.70 20.66
C ALA A 79 2.34 5.20 20.99
N ALA A 80 2.62 4.80 22.23
CA ALA A 80 2.61 3.38 22.62
C ALA A 80 1.24 2.71 22.50
N ASP A 81 0.15 3.50 22.61
CA ASP A 81 -1.25 3.09 22.50
C ASP A 81 -1.83 3.28 21.09
N ASP A 82 -1.01 3.71 20.13
CA ASP A 82 -1.45 3.97 18.76
C ASP A 82 -2.07 2.69 18.13
N PRO A 83 -3.26 2.78 17.51
CA PRO A 83 -3.93 1.61 16.91
C PRO A 83 -3.07 0.87 15.89
N CYS A 84 -2.23 1.56 15.13
CA CYS A 84 -1.31 0.92 14.18
C CYS A 84 -0.26 0.06 14.88
N ARG A 85 0.04 0.29 16.16
CA ARG A 85 0.97 -0.51 16.97
C ARG A 85 0.28 -1.65 17.71
N THR A 86 -1.00 -1.48 18.03
CA THR A 86 -1.73 -2.35 18.97
C THR A 86 -2.76 -3.25 18.29
N ALA A 87 -3.00 -3.09 16.99
CA ALA A 87 -4.03 -3.82 16.25
C ALA A 87 -3.92 -5.37 16.32
N SER A 88 -2.72 -5.93 16.52
CA SER A 88 -2.55 -7.36 16.77
C SER A 88 -1.24 -7.67 17.51
N PRO A 89 -1.11 -8.85 18.15
CA PRO A 89 0.15 -9.30 18.73
C PRO A 89 1.30 -9.40 17.72
N GLU A 90 1.01 -9.74 16.46
CA GLU A 90 1.97 -9.77 15.34
C GLU A 90 2.53 -8.37 15.06
N ILE A 91 1.64 -7.39 14.95
CA ILE A 91 1.99 -6.00 14.72
C ILE A 91 2.80 -5.45 15.89
N ALA A 92 2.37 -5.69 17.14
CA ALA A 92 3.09 -5.24 18.33
C ALA A 92 4.54 -5.77 18.35
N ARG A 93 4.75 -7.05 18.00
CA ARG A 93 6.09 -7.63 17.84
C ARG A 93 6.89 -6.98 16.72
N ALA A 94 6.28 -6.71 15.57
CA ALA A 94 6.95 -6.02 14.47
C ALA A 94 7.46 -4.63 14.89
N PHE A 95 6.65 -3.86 15.62
CA PHE A 95 7.06 -2.56 16.17
C PHE A 95 8.22 -2.66 17.15
N GLN A 96 8.24 -3.68 18.02
CA GLN A 96 9.38 -3.91 18.91
C GLN A 96 10.69 -4.16 18.16
N PHE A 97 10.64 -4.74 16.95
CA PHE A 97 11.83 -4.87 16.09
C PHE A 97 12.20 -3.55 15.44
N THR A 98 11.23 -2.82 14.91
CA THR A 98 11.43 -1.51 14.29
C THR A 98 12.09 -0.53 15.26
N ASP A 99 11.60 -0.44 16.50
CA ASP A 99 12.13 0.48 17.52
C ASP A 99 13.63 0.25 17.81
N ARG A 100 14.10 -1.00 17.68
CA ARG A 100 15.51 -1.34 17.89
C ARG A 100 16.43 -0.84 16.77
N LEU A 101 15.89 -0.58 15.59
CA LEU A 101 16.65 -0.05 14.44
C LEU A 101 16.76 1.47 14.46
N SER A 102 15.94 2.14 15.28
CA SER A 102 15.91 3.60 15.41
C SER A 102 16.82 4.15 16.52
N THR A 103 17.61 3.28 17.17
CA THR A 103 18.59 3.64 18.21
C THR A 103 19.99 3.63 17.62
#